data_AF-A0A8S9PFH8-F1
#
_entry.id   AF-A0A8S9PFH8-F1
#
_cell.length_a   1.000
_cell.length_b   1.000
_cell.length_c   1.000
_cell.angle_alpha   90.00
_cell.angle_beta   90.00
_cell.angle_gamma   90.00
#
_symmetry.space_group_name_H-M   'P 1'
#
loop_
_entity.id
_entity.type
_entity.pdbx_description
1 polymer ?
#
loop_
_entity_poly.entity_id
_entity_poly.type
_entity_poly.pdbx_seq_one_letter_code
_entity_poly.pdbx_strand_id
1 'polypeptide(L)'
;MSARRSIPQILSFRGEKEALPDRPDDSSEVGSLERAQKARRGPTLRSRSQAQSPGLLARPVSIAVPVGGARRAPDTSVGSAGDRALNDDVNSSTHRRRCTSQVDPSACLPDAQETSSWRFSYDNEVPILENPESSSLVWRKIIEKGCELPSLDDIRERDAYVRMAVANAKLIYLAIASDVCKEEVGGHLLTIQQLRGELEAFRVMEEQREIEFEGLKGKLGATEAEKVPIQNDLDLMKEKHRQEIEGREATALKERSLARRSLAREYDAVLAVVKEKLHKKKEETTAEIRLHEVRARIEALTEYSEGGFELEEELGRLRDQEISLGLDYGIASVSDPSLSRLELPEVSGDLVDQE
;
A
#
# COMPACT_ATOMS: atom_id res chain seq x y z
N MET A 1 -0.10 -52.20 -45.69
CA MET A 1 -0.03 -51.08 -46.65
C MET A 1 0.66 -49.91 -45.95
N SER A 2 1.94 -49.72 -46.27
CA SER A 2 2.82 -48.73 -45.63
C SER A 2 2.61 -47.34 -46.20
N ALA A 3 2.30 -46.37 -45.34
CA ALA A 3 2.32 -44.95 -45.69
C ALA A 3 3.53 -44.30 -45.01
N ARG A 4 4.61 -44.08 -45.77
CA ARG A 4 5.74 -43.22 -45.38
C ARG A 4 5.37 -41.78 -45.73
N ARG A 5 5.21 -40.91 -44.73
CA ARG A 5 5.13 -39.46 -44.93
C ARG A 5 6.53 -38.87 -44.90
N SER A 6 6.92 -38.29 -46.03
CA SER A 6 8.13 -37.50 -46.24
C SER A 6 7.89 -36.09 -45.70
N ILE A 7 8.82 -35.56 -44.90
CA ILE A 7 8.83 -34.15 -44.46
C ILE A 7 10.07 -33.48 -45.09
N PRO A 8 9.92 -32.38 -45.82
CA PRO A 8 11.03 -31.71 -46.49
C PRO A 8 11.83 -30.79 -45.55
N GLN A 9 13.13 -30.72 -45.82
CA GLN A 9 14.11 -29.88 -45.14
C GLN A 9 13.90 -28.41 -45.50
N ILE A 10 13.92 -27.52 -44.51
CA ILE A 10 13.85 -26.06 -44.69
C ILE A 10 15.28 -25.52 -44.86
N LEU A 11 15.53 -24.94 -46.02
CA LEU A 11 16.73 -24.21 -46.40
C LEU A 11 16.89 -22.92 -45.56
N SER A 12 18.06 -22.76 -44.96
CA SER A 12 18.54 -21.53 -44.34
C SER A 12 18.91 -20.49 -45.41
N PHE A 13 18.14 -19.40 -45.50
CA PHE A 13 18.52 -18.23 -46.29
C PHE A 13 19.44 -17.32 -45.49
N ARG A 14 20.57 -16.99 -46.11
CA ARG A 14 21.70 -16.21 -45.61
C ARG A 14 21.83 -15.00 -46.54
N GLY A 15 22.00 -13.81 -45.97
CA GLY A 15 22.30 -12.56 -46.69
C GLY A 15 21.17 -11.54 -46.56
N GLU A 16 21.39 -10.24 -46.43
CA GLU A 16 22.59 -9.42 -46.61
C GLU A 16 22.51 -8.20 -45.69
N LYS A 17 23.67 -7.69 -45.27
CA LYS A 17 23.81 -6.42 -44.55
C LYS A 17 23.82 -5.30 -45.58
N GLU A 18 22.84 -4.42 -45.54
CA GLU A 18 22.83 -3.21 -46.34
C GLU A 18 23.24 -2.01 -45.48
N ALA A 19 24.20 -1.25 -46.00
CA ALA A 19 24.86 -0.13 -45.37
C ALA A 19 23.98 1.13 -45.42
N LEU A 20 23.88 1.84 -44.30
CA LEU A 20 23.26 3.16 -44.20
C LEU A 20 24.30 4.25 -44.54
N PRO A 21 23.96 5.24 -45.39
CA PRO A 21 24.82 6.39 -45.61
C PRO A 21 24.56 7.49 -44.58
N ASP A 22 25.67 8.08 -44.13
CA ASP A 22 25.77 9.34 -43.38
C ASP A 22 25.00 10.47 -44.05
N ARG A 23 24.28 11.27 -43.24
CA ARG A 23 23.87 12.63 -43.61
C ARG A 23 23.93 13.57 -42.40
N PRO A 24 24.21 14.86 -42.64
CA PRO A 24 24.78 15.77 -41.65
C PRO A 24 23.73 16.43 -40.76
N ASP A 25 24.11 16.65 -39.51
CA ASP A 25 23.42 17.53 -38.57
C ASP A 25 23.72 18.99 -38.92
N ASP A 26 22.74 19.65 -39.54
CA ASP A 26 22.66 21.12 -39.59
C ASP A 26 21.71 21.60 -38.48
N SER A 27 22.28 22.49 -37.68
CA SER A 27 21.71 23.30 -36.62
C SER A 27 20.46 24.09 -37.00
N SER A 28 19.44 24.12 -36.12
CA SER A 28 18.56 25.29 -35.95
C SER A 28 17.86 25.29 -34.58
N GLU A 29 18.51 25.97 -33.64
CA GLU A 29 17.94 27.01 -32.77
C GLU A 29 16.43 27.31 -32.95
N VAL A 30 15.56 26.89 -32.02
CA VAL A 30 14.26 27.54 -31.77
C VAL A 30 13.85 27.42 -30.29
N GLY A 31 13.98 28.54 -29.57
CA GLY A 31 12.95 29.14 -28.70
C GLY A 31 12.21 28.27 -27.67
N SER A 32 12.62 28.40 -26.42
CA SER A 32 11.82 28.05 -25.23
C SER A 32 10.51 28.87 -25.19
N LEU A 33 9.37 28.21 -25.43
CA LEU A 33 8.04 28.77 -25.15
C LEU A 33 7.57 28.31 -23.77
N GLU A 34 7.76 29.18 -22.81
CA GLU A 34 7.29 29.11 -21.43
C GLU A 34 5.75 29.00 -21.40
N ARG A 35 5.25 27.84 -20.96
CA ARG A 35 3.80 27.55 -20.90
C ARG A 35 3.33 27.67 -19.45
N ALA A 36 2.64 28.76 -19.14
CA ALA A 36 1.95 28.96 -17.87
C ALA A 36 0.81 27.94 -17.69
N GLN A 37 0.97 27.00 -16.76
CA GLN A 37 -0.10 26.11 -16.30
C GLN A 37 -0.94 26.82 -15.22
N LYS A 38 -2.17 27.19 -15.58
CA LYS A 38 -3.18 27.72 -14.65
C LYS A 38 -4.08 26.56 -14.21
N ALA A 39 -3.88 26.08 -12.99
CA ALA A 39 -4.71 25.06 -12.37
C ALA A 39 -6.16 25.57 -12.21
N ARG A 40 -7.12 24.86 -12.81
CA ARG A 40 -8.55 25.02 -12.51
C ARG A 40 -8.98 23.88 -11.59
N ARG A 41 -9.23 24.20 -10.32
CA ARG A 41 -9.96 23.35 -9.37
C ARG A 41 -11.44 23.30 -9.80
N GLY A 42 -11.93 22.11 -10.10
CA GLY A 42 -13.36 21.81 -10.21
C GLY A 42 -13.97 21.42 -8.86
N PRO A 43 -15.29 21.64 -8.64
CA PRO A 43 -15.97 21.32 -7.39
C PRO A 43 -16.44 19.86 -7.32
N THR A 44 -16.13 19.20 -6.20
CA THR A 44 -16.61 17.85 -5.86
C THR A 44 -18.08 17.89 -5.43
N LEU A 45 -18.98 17.31 -6.23
CA LEU A 45 -20.37 17.08 -5.84
C LEU A 45 -20.46 15.82 -4.96
N ARG A 46 -20.89 16.02 -3.71
CA ARG A 46 -21.10 14.97 -2.71
C ARG A 46 -22.56 14.54 -2.73
N SER A 47 -22.84 13.41 -3.36
CA SER A 47 -24.17 12.78 -3.34
C SER A 47 -24.44 12.14 -1.98
N ARG A 48 -25.47 12.63 -1.29
CA ARG A 48 -25.98 12.12 0.00
C ARG A 48 -27.20 11.23 -0.27
N SER A 49 -27.01 9.91 -0.26
CA SER A 49 -28.10 8.94 -0.19
C SER A 49 -28.19 8.39 1.23
N GLN A 50 -29.26 8.76 1.93
CA GLN A 50 -29.57 8.33 3.29
C GLN A 50 -30.69 7.29 3.20
N ALA A 51 -30.31 6.00 3.22
CA ALA A 51 -31.24 4.90 3.42
C ALA A 51 -31.21 4.48 4.89
N GLN A 52 -32.34 4.62 5.59
CA GLN A 52 -32.55 4.09 6.93
C GLN A 52 -32.87 2.60 6.83
N SER A 53 -32.23 1.80 7.68
CA SER A 53 -32.66 0.43 7.99
C SER A 53 -32.71 0.26 9.51
N PRO A 54 -33.74 -0.39 10.07
CA PRO A 54 -33.93 -0.55 11.51
C PRO A 54 -33.30 -1.86 12.02
N GLY A 55 -32.60 -1.81 13.16
CA GLY A 55 -31.99 -3.01 13.73
C GLY A 55 -31.45 -2.84 15.15
N LEU A 56 -32.35 -3.06 16.11
CA LEU A 56 -32.18 -3.80 17.38
C LEU A 56 -30.92 -3.60 18.25
N LEU A 57 -31.17 -3.00 19.42
CA LEU A 57 -30.79 -3.42 20.78
C LEU A 57 -29.35 -3.90 21.05
N ALA A 58 -28.56 -3.05 21.73
CA ALA A 58 -27.63 -3.49 22.76
C ALA A 58 -27.44 -2.39 23.82
N ARG A 59 -27.68 -2.75 25.09
CA ARG A 59 -27.46 -1.93 26.28
C ARG A 59 -25.95 -1.72 26.51
N PRO A 60 -25.46 -0.51 26.82
CA PRO A 60 -24.14 -0.34 27.40
C PRO A 60 -24.18 -0.62 28.91
N VAL A 61 -23.34 -1.55 29.34
CA VAL A 61 -23.01 -1.83 30.74
C VAL A 61 -22.06 -0.73 31.22
N SER A 62 -22.45 -0.04 32.30
CA SER A 62 -21.63 0.93 33.01
C SER A 62 -20.42 0.24 33.64
N ILE A 63 -19.21 0.73 33.35
CA ILE A 63 -18.01 0.41 34.12
C ILE A 63 -17.55 1.69 34.81
N ALA A 64 -17.49 1.63 36.13
CA ALA A 64 -17.04 2.71 37.00
C ALA A 64 -15.53 2.93 36.85
N VAL A 65 -15.14 4.20 36.72
CA VAL A 65 -13.76 4.67 36.78
C VAL A 65 -13.42 4.97 38.24
N PRO A 66 -12.34 4.41 38.83
CA PRO A 66 -11.93 4.83 40.16
C PRO A 66 -11.29 6.22 40.11
N VAL A 67 -11.77 7.07 41.03
CA VAL A 67 -11.23 8.38 41.38
C VAL A 67 -9.83 8.19 41.97
N GLY A 68 -8.81 8.38 41.13
CA GLY A 68 -7.42 8.54 41.55
C GLY A 68 -7.13 10.02 41.79
N GLY A 69 -7.16 10.45 43.05
CA GLY A 69 -6.76 11.78 43.46
C GLY A 69 -5.26 11.95 43.44
N ALA A 70 -4.77 13.00 42.77
CA ALA A 70 -3.51 13.64 43.09
C ALA A 70 -3.55 15.09 42.58
N ARG A 71 -3.86 16.03 43.48
CA ARG A 71 -3.53 17.44 43.29
C ARG A 71 -2.13 17.67 43.86
N ARG A 72 -1.17 18.01 43.00
CA ARG A 72 -0.10 18.97 43.27
C ARG A 72 0.56 19.39 41.96
N ALA A 73 0.37 20.65 41.60
CA ALA A 73 1.25 21.43 40.74
C ALA A 73 2.12 22.33 41.66
N PRO A 74 3.04 23.17 41.17
CA PRO A 74 3.59 23.31 39.81
C PRO A 74 5.14 23.29 39.80
N ASP A 75 5.76 23.31 38.61
CA ASP A 75 6.64 24.42 38.22
C ASP A 75 7.12 24.31 36.78
N THR A 76 7.29 25.51 36.21
CA THR A 76 7.66 25.90 34.86
C THR A 76 9.12 25.58 34.53
N SER A 77 9.41 25.08 33.32
CA SER A 77 10.63 25.47 32.58
C SER A 77 10.61 25.02 31.11
N VAL A 78 10.66 26.02 30.22
CA VAL A 78 11.50 26.17 29.02
C VAL A 78 11.71 24.95 28.10
N GLY A 79 11.04 25.01 26.95
CA GLY A 79 11.60 24.97 25.59
C GLY A 79 12.52 23.84 25.14
N SER A 80 12.17 23.16 24.03
CA SER A 80 13.06 23.01 22.87
C SER A 80 12.33 22.33 21.69
N ALA A 81 12.65 22.77 20.48
CA ALA A 81 12.17 22.26 19.21
C ALA A 81 13.04 21.10 18.69
N GLY A 82 12.47 20.28 17.80
CA GLY A 82 13.13 19.21 17.02
C GLY A 82 12.24 17.96 17.00
N ASP A 83 11.44 17.67 15.97
CA ASP A 83 11.81 17.31 14.60
C ASP A 83 12.76 16.11 14.54
N ARG A 84 12.20 14.90 14.39
CA ARG A 84 12.53 13.97 13.30
C ARG A 84 11.80 12.62 13.42
N ALA A 85 11.29 12.24 12.25
CA ALA A 85 10.93 10.92 11.75
C ALA A 85 11.62 9.71 12.42
N LEU A 86 10.83 8.66 12.65
CA LEU A 86 11.28 7.28 12.51
C LEU A 86 10.13 6.44 11.95
N ASN A 87 10.40 5.83 10.79
CA ASN A 87 9.72 4.64 10.31
C ASN A 87 9.86 3.53 11.36
N ASP A 88 8.89 2.62 11.42
CA ASP A 88 9.19 1.20 11.31
C ASP A 88 7.90 0.40 11.06
N ASP A 89 7.87 -0.17 9.87
CA ASP A 89 7.18 -1.40 9.53
C ASP A 89 7.82 -2.57 10.30
N VAL A 90 7.02 -3.60 10.58
CA VAL A 90 7.38 -5.04 10.64
C VAL A 90 6.67 -5.77 11.79
N ASN A 91 5.82 -6.70 11.36
CA ASN A 91 5.22 -7.80 12.09
C ASN A 91 6.26 -8.71 12.77
N SER A 92 6.01 -9.09 14.02
CA SER A 92 6.39 -10.39 14.65
C SER A 92 5.60 -10.49 15.95
N SER A 93 4.52 -11.28 16.03
CA SER A 93 4.45 -12.75 16.16
C SER A 93 5.18 -13.31 17.40
N THR A 94 4.37 -14.07 18.15
CA THR A 94 4.69 -15.23 19.01
C THR A 94 5.52 -15.06 20.30
N HIS A 95 4.77 -15.15 21.41
CA HIS A 95 4.86 -16.28 22.34
C HIS A 95 6.26 -16.69 22.83
N ARG A 96 6.64 -16.19 24.02
CA ARG A 96 7.21 -17.06 25.06
C ARG A 96 7.04 -16.45 26.45
N ARG A 97 6.05 -16.97 27.18
CA ARG A 97 6.10 -17.04 28.65
C ARG A 97 7.36 -17.83 29.00
N ARG A 98 8.32 -17.19 29.63
CA ARG A 98 9.37 -17.87 30.38
C ARG A 98 9.66 -17.08 31.65
N CYS A 99 9.45 -17.79 32.75
CA CYS A 99 9.95 -17.62 34.11
C CYS A 99 10.80 -16.38 34.40
N THR A 100 10.49 -15.69 35.49
CA THR A 100 11.21 -15.84 36.78
C THR A 100 10.72 -14.74 37.70
N SER A 101 9.80 -15.04 38.62
CA SER A 101 9.63 -14.22 39.81
C SER A 101 10.82 -14.50 40.73
N GLN A 102 11.92 -13.82 40.43
CA GLN A 102 13.07 -13.70 41.30
C GLN A 102 12.60 -12.85 42.49
N VAL A 103 12.10 -13.54 43.51
CA VAL A 103 11.94 -12.98 44.85
C VAL A 103 13.35 -12.66 45.32
N ASP A 104 13.62 -11.38 45.42
CA ASP A 104 14.83 -10.82 45.99
C ASP A 104 14.93 -11.27 47.47
N PRO A 105 15.90 -12.14 47.84
CA PRO A 105 16.08 -12.56 49.23
C PRO A 105 16.86 -11.52 50.05
N SER A 106 17.12 -10.32 49.51
CA SER A 106 17.99 -9.32 50.15
C SER A 106 17.28 -8.32 51.07
N ALA A 107 16.05 -8.62 51.50
CA ALA A 107 15.46 -7.95 52.67
C ALA A 107 16.15 -8.46 53.94
N CYS A 108 17.30 -7.85 54.25
CA CYS A 108 18.04 -7.98 55.49
C CYS A 108 17.09 -7.73 56.67
N LEU A 109 16.62 -8.81 57.31
CA LEU A 109 16.15 -8.75 58.67
C LEU A 109 17.34 -8.34 59.54
N PRO A 110 17.19 -7.39 60.48
CA PRO A 110 18.27 -7.03 61.36
C PRO A 110 18.69 -8.26 62.17
N ASP A 111 19.95 -8.64 61.97
CA ASP A 111 20.71 -9.59 62.78
C ASP A 111 20.85 -9.01 64.18
N ALA A 112 19.78 -9.11 64.97
CA ALA A 112 19.85 -9.07 66.41
C ALA A 112 20.27 -10.46 66.86
N GLN A 113 21.55 -10.78 66.64
CA GLN A 113 22.26 -11.85 67.32
C GLN A 113 22.42 -11.47 68.80
N GLU A 114 21.30 -11.23 69.50
CA GLU A 114 21.25 -11.47 70.91
C GLU A 114 21.18 -12.98 71.06
N THR A 115 22.36 -13.61 71.06
CA THR A 115 22.54 -14.90 71.72
C THR A 115 22.15 -14.71 73.19
N SER A 116 20.84 -14.69 73.45
CA SER A 116 20.30 -15.04 74.73
C SER A 116 20.68 -16.50 74.89
N SER A 117 21.87 -16.70 75.45
CA SER A 117 22.40 -18.00 75.85
C SER A 117 21.51 -18.48 76.99
N TRP A 118 20.31 -18.95 76.65
CA TRP A 118 19.44 -19.70 77.55
C TRP A 118 20.15 -21.02 77.81
N ARG A 119 21.02 -21.02 78.82
CA ARG A 119 21.65 -22.23 79.29
C ARG A 119 20.60 -23.01 80.04
N PHE A 120 20.29 -24.21 79.54
CA PHE A 120 19.33 -25.08 80.17
C PHE A 120 19.86 -25.46 81.57
N SER A 121 19.27 -24.92 82.63
CA SER A 121 19.58 -25.28 84.01
C SER A 121 18.41 -26.03 84.61
N TYR A 122 18.67 -27.19 85.18
CA TYR A 122 17.68 -27.93 85.94
C TYR A 122 17.64 -27.38 87.37
N ASP A 123 16.55 -26.71 87.73
CA ASP A 123 16.43 -26.04 89.05
C ASP A 123 15.78 -26.92 90.13
N ASN A 124 15.49 -28.20 89.85
CA ASN A 124 14.90 -29.11 90.82
C ASN A 124 15.40 -30.55 90.64
N GLU A 125 15.58 -31.29 91.75
CA GLU A 125 16.00 -32.69 91.80
C GLU A 125 14.88 -33.70 91.43
N VAL A 126 13.85 -33.28 90.69
CA VAL A 126 12.73 -34.14 90.31
C VAL A 126 13.09 -34.93 89.03
N PRO A 127 13.10 -36.27 89.06
CA PRO A 127 13.39 -37.10 87.87
C PRO A 127 12.36 -36.88 86.75
N ILE A 128 12.79 -36.96 85.49
CA ILE A 128 11.92 -36.75 84.30
C ILE A 128 10.76 -37.76 84.28
N LEU A 129 10.98 -38.92 84.91
CA LEU A 129 10.03 -40.03 84.96
C LEU A 129 8.81 -39.75 85.86
N GLU A 130 8.89 -38.86 86.84
CA GLU A 130 7.77 -38.57 87.76
C GLU A 130 6.70 -37.66 87.12
N ASN A 131 7.01 -36.97 86.01
CA ASN A 131 6.04 -36.14 85.29
C ASN A 131 6.29 -36.14 83.76
N PRO A 132 5.90 -37.21 83.05
CA PRO A 132 6.08 -37.31 81.60
C PRO A 132 5.21 -36.32 80.81
N GLU A 133 4.05 -35.93 81.35
CA GLU A 133 3.13 -34.99 80.71
C GLU A 133 3.70 -33.58 80.66
N SER A 134 4.28 -33.08 81.77
CA SER A 134 4.91 -31.76 81.80
C SER A 134 6.09 -31.67 80.83
N SER A 135 6.90 -32.74 80.76
CA SER A 135 8.00 -32.85 79.81
C SER A 135 7.48 -32.76 78.37
N SER A 136 6.44 -33.50 78.02
CA SER A 136 5.86 -33.47 76.67
C SER A 136 5.32 -32.09 76.27
N LEU A 137 4.76 -31.34 77.23
CA LEU A 137 4.29 -29.96 77.06
C LEU A 137 5.44 -28.99 76.79
N VAL A 138 6.53 -29.12 77.55
CA VAL A 138 7.76 -28.32 77.33
C VAL A 138 8.34 -28.61 75.96
N TRP A 139 8.45 -29.88 75.56
CA TRP A 139 8.96 -30.25 74.24
C TRP A 139 8.10 -29.74 73.10
N ARG A 140 6.77 -29.84 73.22
CA ARG A 140 5.85 -29.25 72.24
C ARG A 140 6.09 -27.75 72.12
N LYS A 141 6.32 -27.05 73.23
CA LYS A 141 6.56 -25.61 73.24
C LYS A 141 7.91 -25.24 72.61
N ILE A 142 8.96 -26.02 72.86
CA ILE A 142 10.29 -25.83 72.24
C ILE A 142 10.21 -25.99 70.71
N ILE A 143 9.53 -27.03 70.23
CA ILE A 143 9.33 -27.28 68.79
C ILE A 143 8.46 -26.20 68.15
N GLU A 144 7.34 -25.82 68.79
CA GLU A 144 6.44 -24.76 68.32
C GLU A 144 7.15 -23.40 68.21
N LYS A 145 8.15 -23.15 69.06
CA LYS A 145 8.95 -21.92 69.06
C LYS A 145 10.20 -21.99 68.18
N GLY A 146 10.45 -23.13 67.51
CA GLY A 146 11.60 -23.29 66.62
C GLY A 146 12.96 -23.25 67.34
N CYS A 147 12.98 -23.51 68.65
CA CYS A 147 14.22 -23.54 69.42
C CYS A 147 15.01 -24.81 69.08
N GLU A 148 16.35 -24.69 69.00
CA GLU A 148 17.21 -25.87 68.87
C GLU A 148 17.03 -26.80 70.07
N LEU A 149 16.81 -28.07 69.78
CA LEU A 149 16.67 -29.10 70.80
C LEU A 149 18.04 -29.27 71.49
N PRO A 150 18.09 -29.39 72.83
CA PRO A 150 19.33 -29.69 73.52
C PRO A 150 20.00 -30.93 72.93
N SER A 151 21.33 -30.92 72.82
CA SER A 151 22.09 -32.10 72.42
C SER A 151 21.76 -33.25 73.36
N LEU A 152 21.56 -34.44 72.80
CA LEU A 152 21.17 -35.62 73.56
C LEU A 152 22.23 -36.01 74.62
N ASP A 153 23.49 -35.61 74.40
CA ASP A 153 24.61 -35.86 75.33
C ASP A 153 24.57 -34.94 76.57
N ASP A 154 23.88 -33.79 76.49
CA ASP A 154 23.76 -32.82 77.58
C ASP A 154 22.50 -33.05 78.45
N ILE A 155 21.64 -34.00 78.07
CA ILE A 155 20.40 -34.29 78.78
C ILE A 155 20.65 -35.28 79.93
N ARG A 156 20.37 -34.85 81.16
CA ARG A 156 20.33 -35.75 82.33
C ARG A 156 19.21 -36.79 82.14
N GLU A 157 19.50 -38.07 82.40
CA GLU A 157 18.57 -39.20 82.17
C GLU A 157 18.23 -39.50 80.69
N ARG A 158 19.20 -39.31 79.77
CA ARG A 158 19.11 -39.61 78.32
C ARG A 158 18.30 -40.87 77.96
N ASP A 159 18.51 -41.97 78.66
CA ASP A 159 17.86 -43.26 78.39
C ASP A 159 16.33 -43.22 78.62
N ALA A 160 15.87 -42.46 79.62
CA ALA A 160 14.44 -42.26 79.88
C ALA A 160 13.77 -41.43 78.76
N TYR A 161 14.47 -40.40 78.27
CA TYR A 161 14.01 -39.57 77.17
C TYR A 161 13.86 -40.36 75.86
N VAL A 162 14.86 -41.18 75.51
CA VAL A 162 14.80 -42.03 74.31
C VAL A 162 13.62 -43.00 74.39
N ARG A 163 13.39 -43.63 75.54
CA ARG A 163 12.23 -44.52 75.73
C ARG A 163 10.89 -43.80 75.53
N MET A 164 10.73 -42.60 76.08
CA MET A 164 9.52 -41.78 75.91
C MET A 164 9.32 -41.35 74.46
N ALA A 165 10.38 -40.89 73.78
CA ALA A 165 10.31 -40.49 72.37
C ALA A 165 9.90 -41.65 71.46
N VAL A 166 10.46 -42.84 71.68
CA VAL A 166 10.09 -44.07 70.94
C VAL A 166 8.63 -44.46 71.21
N ALA A 167 8.16 -44.35 72.46
CA ALA A 167 6.77 -44.62 72.81
C ALA A 167 5.81 -43.64 72.11
N ASN A 168 6.12 -42.34 72.12
CA ASN A 168 5.31 -41.33 71.43
C ASN A 168 5.30 -41.53 69.91
N ALA A 169 6.45 -41.85 69.30
CA ALA A 169 6.53 -42.15 67.87
C ALA A 169 5.68 -43.37 67.50
N LYS A 170 5.67 -44.42 68.34
CA LYS A 170 4.80 -45.60 68.16
C LYS A 170 3.32 -45.25 68.27
N LEU A 171 2.94 -44.40 69.22
CA LEU A 171 1.55 -43.96 69.36
C LEU A 171 1.09 -43.11 68.17
N ILE A 172 1.95 -42.23 67.64
CA ILE A 172 1.66 -41.44 66.44
C ILE A 172 1.51 -42.36 65.22
N TYR A 173 2.43 -43.31 65.03
CA TYR A 173 2.34 -44.25 63.91
C TYR A 173 1.08 -45.12 64.01
N LEU A 174 0.72 -45.57 65.22
CA LEU A 174 -0.50 -46.36 65.43
C LEU A 174 -1.77 -45.52 65.22
N ALA A 175 -1.78 -44.25 65.65
CA ALA A 175 -2.89 -43.33 65.41
C ALA A 175 -3.07 -43.02 63.92
N ILE A 176 -1.97 -42.75 63.20
CA ILE A 176 -2.01 -42.55 61.74
C ILE A 176 -2.44 -43.84 61.03
N ALA A 177 -2.01 -45.02 61.51
CA ALA A 177 -2.40 -46.30 60.93
C ALA A 177 -3.84 -46.71 61.28
N SER A 178 -4.41 -46.25 62.41
CA SER A 178 -5.79 -46.53 62.82
C SER A 178 -6.81 -45.56 62.24
N ASP A 179 -6.43 -44.30 62.02
CA ASP A 179 -7.31 -43.25 61.47
C ASP A 179 -7.41 -43.29 59.94
N VAL A 180 -6.54 -44.02 59.25
CA VAL A 180 -6.77 -44.37 57.83
C VAL A 180 -7.81 -45.48 57.78
N CYS A 181 -9.09 -45.07 57.76
CA CYS A 181 -10.22 -45.98 57.58
C CYS A 181 -10.07 -46.75 56.26
N LYS A 182 -10.13 -48.09 56.31
CA LYS A 182 -10.10 -48.97 55.12
C LYS A 182 -11.19 -48.62 54.10
N GLU A 183 -12.28 -47.99 54.54
CA GLU A 183 -13.39 -47.52 53.71
C GLU A 183 -13.01 -46.32 52.84
N GLU A 184 -12.27 -45.35 53.37
CA GLU A 184 -11.78 -44.18 52.62
C GLU A 184 -10.77 -44.61 51.54
N VAL A 185 -9.88 -45.55 51.87
CA VAL A 185 -8.95 -46.17 50.91
C VAL A 185 -9.70 -46.91 49.79
N GLY A 186 -10.80 -47.61 50.12
CA GLY A 186 -11.66 -48.28 49.15
C GLY A 186 -12.36 -47.30 48.20
N GLY A 187 -12.88 -46.19 48.72
CA GLY A 187 -13.48 -45.12 47.93
C GLY A 187 -12.49 -44.49 46.95
N HIS A 188 -11.29 -44.14 47.42
CA HIS A 188 -10.24 -43.59 46.56
C HIS A 188 -9.80 -44.56 45.45
N LEU A 189 -9.74 -45.87 45.74
CA LEU A 189 -9.38 -46.87 44.73
C LEU A 189 -10.41 -46.91 43.59
N LEU A 190 -11.71 -46.84 43.90
CA LEU A 190 -12.77 -46.80 42.90
C LEU A 190 -12.69 -45.52 42.05
N THR A 191 -12.46 -44.37 42.66
CA THR A 191 -12.27 -43.10 41.92
C THR A 191 -11.06 -43.18 40.99
N ILE A 192 -9.94 -43.77 41.44
CA ILE A 192 -8.76 -43.96 40.59
C ILE A 192 -9.07 -44.86 39.40
N GLN A 193 -9.81 -45.95 39.59
CA GLN A 193 -10.20 -46.84 38.50
C GLN A 193 -11.13 -46.14 37.51
N GLN A 194 -12.11 -45.36 37.99
CA GLN A 194 -12.99 -44.58 37.15
C GLN A 194 -12.21 -43.56 36.30
N LEU A 195 -11.34 -42.77 36.94
CA LEU A 195 -10.51 -41.77 36.23
C LEU A 195 -9.59 -42.42 35.20
N ARG A 196 -9.07 -43.62 35.46
CA ARG A 196 -8.30 -44.39 34.46
C ARG A 196 -9.15 -44.75 33.25
N GLY A 197 -10.40 -45.18 33.44
CA GLY A 197 -11.32 -45.47 32.35
C GLY A 197 -11.70 -44.22 31.54
N GLU A 198 -11.96 -43.11 32.22
CA GLU A 198 -12.25 -41.82 31.57
C GLU A 198 -11.05 -41.29 30.78
N LEU A 199 -9.83 -41.41 31.33
CA LEU A 199 -8.60 -41.02 30.65
C LEU A 199 -8.38 -41.83 29.37
N GLU A 200 -8.65 -43.14 29.42
CA GLU A 200 -8.51 -44.01 28.25
C GLU A 200 -9.56 -43.68 27.17
N ALA A 201 -10.82 -43.43 27.57
CA ALA A 201 -11.85 -42.99 26.65
C ALA A 201 -11.52 -41.64 26.00
N PHE A 202 -10.95 -40.70 26.76
CA PHE A 202 -10.49 -39.42 26.24
C PHE A 202 -9.35 -39.59 25.23
N ARG A 203 -8.38 -40.47 25.51
CA ARG A 203 -7.27 -40.78 24.61
C ARG A 203 -7.76 -41.31 23.26
N VAL A 204 -8.71 -42.25 23.26
CA VAL A 204 -9.31 -42.77 22.02
C VAL A 204 -10.04 -41.68 21.25
N MET A 205 -10.77 -40.79 21.93
CA MET A 205 -11.41 -39.65 21.26
C MET A 205 -10.41 -38.64 20.69
N GLU A 206 -9.28 -38.43 21.36
CA GLU A 206 -8.20 -37.56 20.88
C GLU A 206 -7.55 -38.13 19.61
N GLU A 207 -7.23 -39.43 19.62
CA GLU A 207 -6.71 -40.16 18.44
C GLU A 207 -7.69 -40.07 17.25
N GLN A 208 -8.99 -40.21 17.50
CA GLN A 208 -10.01 -40.05 16.44
C GLN A 208 -10.05 -38.62 15.88
N ARG A 209 -9.94 -37.59 16.72
CA ARG A 209 -9.88 -36.19 16.26
C ARG A 209 -8.62 -35.90 15.46
N GLU A 210 -7.49 -36.51 15.79
CA GLU A 210 -6.24 -36.36 15.05
C GLU A 210 -6.39 -36.90 13.62
N ILE A 211 -7.04 -38.05 13.46
CA ILE A 211 -7.36 -38.63 12.14
C ILE A 211 -8.28 -37.69 11.35
N GLU A 212 -9.34 -37.16 11.97
CA GLU A 212 -10.26 -36.22 11.32
C GLU A 212 -9.55 -34.92 10.92
N PHE A 213 -8.66 -34.41 11.76
CA PHE A 213 -7.87 -33.21 11.49
C PHE A 213 -6.94 -33.40 10.30
N GLU A 214 -6.21 -34.53 10.23
CA GLU A 214 -5.36 -34.83 9.07
C GLU A 214 -6.20 -35.02 7.79
N GLY A 215 -7.39 -35.61 7.88
CA GLY A 215 -8.33 -35.70 6.77
C GLY A 215 -8.79 -34.33 6.25
N LEU A 216 -9.11 -33.40 7.16
CA LEU A 216 -9.48 -32.02 6.80
C LEU A 216 -8.30 -31.23 6.23
N LYS A 217 -7.10 -31.41 6.78
CA LYS A 217 -5.86 -30.81 6.29
C LYS A 217 -5.54 -31.25 4.86
N GLY A 218 -5.73 -32.53 4.53
CA GLY A 218 -5.62 -33.04 3.17
C GLY A 218 -6.64 -32.41 2.21
N LYS A 219 -7.92 -32.30 2.62
CA LYS A 219 -8.95 -31.62 1.83
C LYS A 219 -8.62 -30.14 1.60
N LEU A 220 -8.15 -29.44 2.62
CA LEU A 220 -7.73 -28.04 2.50
C LEU A 220 -6.61 -27.90 1.46
N GLY A 221 -5.57 -28.75 1.53
CA GLY A 221 -4.49 -28.76 0.55
C GLY A 221 -4.97 -29.04 -0.88
N ALA A 222 -5.92 -29.95 -1.08
CA ALA A 222 -6.51 -30.22 -2.39
C ALA A 222 -7.28 -28.99 -2.94
N THR A 223 -8.07 -28.32 -2.09
CA THR A 223 -8.78 -27.09 -2.49
C THR A 223 -7.83 -25.92 -2.77
N GLU A 224 -6.71 -25.82 -2.05
CA GLU A 224 -5.69 -24.81 -2.29
C GLU A 224 -4.96 -25.07 -3.62
N ALA A 225 -4.62 -26.33 -3.91
CA ALA A 225 -4.03 -26.72 -5.18
C ALA A 225 -4.96 -26.43 -6.39
N GLU A 226 -6.28 -26.56 -6.23
CA GLU A 226 -7.27 -26.23 -7.27
C GLU A 226 -7.43 -24.71 -7.48
N LYS A 227 -7.20 -23.89 -6.45
CA LYS A 227 -7.25 -22.42 -6.58
C LYS A 227 -6.10 -21.86 -7.42
N VAL A 228 -4.94 -22.51 -7.43
CA VAL A 228 -3.75 -22.06 -8.18
C VAL A 228 -4.00 -21.97 -9.70
N PRO A 229 -4.51 -23.01 -10.41
CA PRO A 229 -4.77 -22.90 -11.84
C PRO A 229 -5.86 -21.89 -12.16
N ILE A 230 -6.92 -21.79 -11.34
CA ILE A 230 -7.98 -20.79 -11.53
C ILE A 230 -7.40 -19.37 -11.41
N GLN A 231 -6.51 -19.14 -10.45
CA GLN A 231 -5.84 -17.85 -10.27
C GLN A 231 -4.91 -17.53 -11.46
N ASN A 232 -4.16 -18.52 -11.94
CA ASN A 232 -3.31 -18.36 -13.12
C ASN A 232 -4.12 -18.03 -14.38
N ASP A 233 -5.24 -18.71 -14.61
CA ASP A 233 -6.14 -18.44 -15.75
C ASP A 233 -6.74 -17.03 -15.66
N LEU A 234 -7.12 -16.60 -14.46
CA LEU A 234 -7.61 -15.24 -14.22
C LEU A 234 -6.55 -14.19 -14.55
N ASP A 235 -5.30 -14.40 -14.15
CA ASP A 235 -4.22 -13.45 -14.41
C ASP A 235 -3.79 -13.46 -15.89
N LEU A 236 -3.82 -14.61 -16.54
CA LEU A 236 -3.64 -14.72 -17.99
C LEU A 236 -4.73 -13.95 -18.76
N MET A 237 -5.98 -14.06 -18.33
CA MET A 237 -7.10 -13.34 -18.95
C MET A 237 -7.00 -11.82 -18.74
N LYS A 238 -6.58 -11.36 -17.55
CA LYS A 238 -6.31 -9.94 -17.30
C LYS A 238 -5.18 -9.41 -18.19
N GLU A 239 -4.10 -10.18 -18.32
CA GLU A 239 -2.97 -9.83 -19.17
C GLU A 239 -3.39 -9.67 -20.64
N LYS A 240 -4.13 -10.66 -21.16
CA LYS A 240 -4.65 -10.64 -22.53
C LYS A 240 -5.53 -9.40 -22.77
N HIS A 241 -6.43 -9.09 -21.85
CA HIS A 241 -7.30 -7.93 -21.98
C HIS A 241 -6.52 -6.62 -21.94
N ARG A 242 -5.50 -6.52 -21.07
CA ARG A 242 -4.62 -5.35 -21.00
C ARG A 242 -3.91 -5.12 -22.34
N GLN A 243 -3.31 -6.17 -22.91
CA GLN A 243 -2.65 -6.11 -24.22
C GLN A 243 -3.62 -5.73 -25.35
N GLU A 244 -4.85 -6.23 -25.31
CA GLU A 244 -5.88 -5.88 -26.30
C GLU A 244 -6.25 -4.39 -26.25
N ILE A 245 -6.41 -3.81 -25.05
CA ILE A 245 -6.68 -2.38 -24.88
C ILE A 245 -5.50 -1.56 -25.40
N GLU A 246 -4.27 -1.87 -24.96
CA GLU A 246 -3.04 -1.19 -25.41
C GLU A 246 -2.90 -1.23 -26.94
N GLY A 247 -3.22 -2.38 -27.55
CA GLY A 247 -3.22 -2.54 -29.00
C GLY A 247 -4.22 -1.61 -29.70
N ARG A 248 -5.45 -1.52 -29.19
CA ARG A 248 -6.50 -0.63 -29.75
C ARG A 248 -6.15 0.84 -29.60
N GLU A 249 -5.61 1.23 -28.44
CA GLU A 249 -5.16 2.60 -28.19
C GLU A 249 -4.01 3.00 -29.12
N ALA A 250 -3.03 2.12 -29.32
CA ALA A 250 -1.93 2.35 -30.24
C ALA A 250 -2.40 2.51 -31.69
N THR A 251 -3.40 1.73 -32.13
CA THR A 251 -4.01 1.88 -33.47
C THR A 251 -4.77 3.20 -33.59
N ALA A 252 -5.61 3.55 -32.61
CA ALA A 252 -6.38 4.80 -32.62
C ALA A 252 -5.47 6.03 -32.64
N LEU A 253 -4.35 6.00 -31.90
CA LEU A 253 -3.37 7.08 -31.90
C LEU A 253 -2.67 7.24 -33.26
N LYS A 254 -2.33 6.13 -33.92
CA LYS A 254 -1.76 6.15 -35.28
C LYS A 254 -2.75 6.74 -36.29
N GLU A 255 -4.01 6.31 -36.26
CA GLU A 255 -5.07 6.83 -37.13
C GLU A 255 -5.31 8.32 -36.91
N ARG A 256 -5.41 8.77 -35.65
CA ARG A 256 -5.50 10.20 -35.30
C ARG A 256 -4.33 11.00 -35.85
N SER A 257 -3.10 10.46 -35.76
CA SER A 257 -1.91 11.11 -36.32
C SER A 257 -1.95 11.21 -37.85
N LEU A 258 -2.51 10.21 -38.53
CA LEU A 258 -2.68 10.19 -39.97
C LEU A 258 -3.73 11.21 -40.40
N ALA A 259 -4.89 11.24 -39.73
CA ALA A 259 -5.95 12.20 -39.98
C ALA A 259 -5.46 13.65 -39.82
N ARG A 260 -4.73 13.97 -38.74
CA ARG A 260 -4.11 15.29 -38.55
C ARG A 260 -3.15 15.68 -39.67
N ARG A 261 -2.34 14.73 -40.14
CA ARG A 261 -1.42 14.96 -41.27
C ARG A 261 -2.15 15.15 -42.59
N SER A 262 -3.27 14.45 -42.82
CA SER A 262 -4.13 14.67 -43.98
C SER A 262 -4.71 16.07 -43.98
N LEU A 263 -5.31 16.47 -42.85
CA LEU A 263 -5.91 17.79 -42.68
C LEU A 263 -4.87 18.91 -42.87
N ALA A 264 -3.66 18.76 -42.33
CA ALA A 264 -2.59 19.73 -42.53
C ALA A 264 -2.23 19.91 -44.02
N ARG A 265 -2.16 18.82 -44.79
CA ARG A 265 -1.89 18.87 -46.24
C ARG A 265 -3.00 19.58 -47.01
N GLU A 266 -4.26 19.37 -46.61
CA GLU A 266 -5.40 20.05 -47.23
C GLU A 266 -5.34 21.57 -46.97
N TYR A 267 -5.02 21.98 -45.74
CA TYR A 267 -4.80 23.40 -45.43
C TYR A 267 -3.61 23.98 -46.21
N ASP A 268 -2.50 23.26 -46.33
CA ASP A 268 -1.34 23.69 -47.11
C ASP A 268 -1.71 23.90 -48.58
N ALA A 269 -2.55 23.03 -49.14
CA ALA A 269 -3.05 23.18 -50.51
C ALA A 269 -3.93 24.44 -50.67
N VAL A 270 -4.85 24.70 -49.73
CA VAL A 270 -5.64 25.94 -49.73
C VAL A 270 -4.75 27.18 -49.63
N LEU A 271 -3.74 27.14 -48.75
CA LEU A 271 -2.78 28.25 -48.60
C LEU A 271 -1.99 28.50 -49.90
N ALA A 272 -1.61 27.45 -50.64
CA ALA A 272 -0.94 27.60 -51.91
C ALA A 272 -1.83 28.33 -52.94
N VAL A 273 -3.11 27.96 -53.05
CA VAL A 273 -4.08 28.62 -53.93
C VAL A 273 -4.29 30.10 -53.54
N VAL A 274 -4.41 30.39 -52.24
CA VAL A 274 -4.56 31.77 -51.75
C VAL A 274 -3.34 32.61 -52.11
N LYS A 275 -2.13 32.08 -51.93
CA LYS A 275 -0.89 32.78 -52.29
C LYS A 275 -0.82 33.08 -53.78
N GLU A 276 -1.20 32.11 -54.62
CA GLU A 276 -1.25 32.30 -56.07
C GLU A 276 -2.25 33.39 -56.47
N LYS A 277 -3.48 33.37 -55.91
CA LYS A 277 -4.49 34.40 -56.16
C LYS A 277 -4.00 35.79 -55.75
N LEU A 278 -3.36 35.90 -54.59
CA LEU A 278 -2.80 37.17 -54.11
C LEU A 278 -1.71 37.69 -55.05
N HIS A 279 -0.82 36.81 -55.53
CA HIS A 279 0.20 37.18 -56.50
C HIS A 279 -0.41 37.72 -57.79
N LYS A 280 -1.39 37.01 -58.37
CA LYS A 280 -2.10 37.46 -59.58
C LYS A 280 -2.80 38.80 -59.37
N LYS A 281 -3.43 39.01 -58.21
CA LYS A 281 -4.08 40.30 -57.89
C LYS A 281 -3.06 41.45 -57.79
N LYS A 282 -1.85 41.17 -57.31
CA LYS A 282 -0.76 42.16 -57.30
C LYS A 282 -0.31 42.53 -58.72
N GLU A 283 -0.25 41.57 -59.63
CA GLU A 283 0.06 41.81 -61.04
C GLU A 283 -1.05 42.63 -61.72
N GLU A 284 -2.32 42.26 -61.49
CA GLU A 284 -3.49 43.00 -61.97
C GLU A 284 -3.46 44.46 -61.53
N THR A 285 -3.27 44.72 -60.24
CA THR A 285 -3.22 46.08 -59.69
C THR A 285 -2.03 46.88 -60.24
N THR A 286 -0.89 46.24 -60.49
CA THR A 286 0.28 46.90 -61.11
C THR A 286 -0.02 47.29 -62.56
N ALA A 287 -0.69 46.42 -63.33
CA ALA A 287 -1.09 46.70 -64.70
C ALA A 287 -2.18 47.81 -64.75
N GLU A 288 -3.13 47.77 -63.83
CA GLU A 288 -4.20 48.76 -63.68
C GLU A 288 -3.64 50.16 -63.43
N ILE A 289 -2.66 50.29 -62.51
CA ILE A 289 -1.99 51.57 -62.21
C ILE A 289 -1.33 52.15 -63.46
N ARG A 290 -0.58 51.34 -64.22
CA ARG A 290 0.10 51.78 -65.45
C ARG A 290 -0.89 52.25 -66.52
N LEU A 291 -2.00 51.50 -66.68
CA LEU A 291 -3.06 51.87 -67.61
C LEU A 291 -3.71 53.21 -67.22
N HIS A 292 -4.00 53.40 -65.94
CA HIS A 292 -4.54 54.68 -65.45
C HIS A 292 -3.58 55.84 -65.62
N GLU A 293 -2.28 55.63 -65.43
CA GLU A 293 -1.26 56.66 -65.67
C GLU A 293 -1.24 57.12 -67.13
N VAL A 294 -1.24 56.19 -68.08
CA VAL A 294 -1.27 56.52 -69.52
C VAL A 294 -2.58 57.24 -69.88
N ARG A 295 -3.72 56.80 -69.34
CA ARG A 295 -5.01 57.49 -69.52
C ARG A 295 -4.99 58.93 -69.02
N ALA A 296 -4.44 59.15 -67.84
CA ALA A 296 -4.30 60.50 -67.27
C ALA A 296 -3.37 61.39 -68.12
N ARG A 297 -2.28 60.82 -68.68
CA ARG A 297 -1.40 61.56 -69.61
C ARG A 297 -2.09 61.93 -70.91
N ILE A 298 -2.88 61.00 -71.48
CA ILE A 298 -3.68 61.26 -72.68
C ILE A 298 -4.70 62.38 -72.42
N GLU A 299 -5.42 62.32 -71.30
CA GLU A 299 -6.39 63.36 -70.91
C GLU A 299 -5.73 64.73 -70.80
N ALA A 300 -4.61 64.82 -70.07
CA ALA A 300 -3.87 66.08 -69.92
C ALA A 300 -3.32 66.61 -71.27
N LEU A 301 -2.74 65.77 -72.13
CA LEU A 301 -2.24 66.19 -73.44
C LEU A 301 -3.36 66.60 -74.40
N THR A 302 -4.54 65.98 -74.27
CA THR A 302 -5.72 66.37 -75.04
C THR A 302 -6.12 67.80 -74.66
N GLU A 303 -6.19 68.12 -73.36
CA GLU A 303 -6.45 69.49 -72.87
C GLU A 303 -5.41 70.50 -73.39
N TYR A 304 -4.12 70.14 -73.38
CA TYR A 304 -3.08 71.00 -73.97
C TYR A 304 -3.25 71.19 -75.48
N SER A 305 -3.60 70.14 -76.23
CA SER A 305 -3.79 70.23 -77.68
C SER A 305 -4.92 71.18 -78.08
N GLU A 306 -5.99 71.27 -77.26
CA GLU A 306 -7.07 72.24 -77.41
C GLU A 306 -6.57 73.70 -77.28
N GLY A 307 -5.46 73.91 -76.57
CA GLY A 307 -4.76 75.19 -76.46
C GLY A 307 -3.92 75.58 -77.68
N GLY A 308 -3.93 74.78 -78.75
CA GLY A 308 -3.23 75.07 -80.03
C GLY A 308 -1.81 74.52 -80.12
N PHE A 309 -1.42 73.57 -79.26
CA PHE A 309 -0.11 72.90 -79.33
C PHE A 309 -0.16 71.68 -80.29
N GLU A 310 0.88 71.48 -81.08
CA GLU A 310 1.01 70.34 -82.01
C GLU A 310 1.44 69.06 -81.27
N LEU A 311 0.48 68.31 -80.72
CA LEU A 311 0.72 67.10 -79.89
C LEU A 311 0.14 65.80 -80.48
N GLU A 312 -0.41 65.82 -81.69
CA GLU A 312 -1.15 64.71 -82.30
C GLU A 312 -0.32 63.42 -82.42
N GLU A 313 0.96 63.53 -82.78
CA GLU A 313 1.83 62.36 -82.95
C GLU A 313 2.08 61.63 -81.62
N GLU A 314 2.29 62.38 -80.53
CA GLU A 314 2.48 61.81 -79.19
C GLU A 314 1.17 61.23 -78.66
N LEU A 315 0.03 61.88 -78.90
CA LEU A 315 -1.29 61.34 -78.58
C LEU A 315 -1.53 60.00 -79.29
N GLY A 316 -1.20 59.90 -80.58
CA GLY A 316 -1.27 58.64 -81.33
C GLY A 316 -0.44 57.53 -80.68
N ARG A 317 0.82 57.81 -80.34
CA ARG A 317 1.70 56.85 -79.62
C ARG A 317 1.11 56.40 -78.27
N LEU A 318 0.57 57.33 -77.48
CA LEU A 318 -0.01 57.00 -76.17
C LEU A 318 -1.31 56.21 -76.32
N ARG A 319 -2.12 56.45 -77.34
CA ARG A 319 -3.32 55.66 -77.63
C ARG A 319 -2.97 54.21 -77.97
N ASP A 320 -1.95 53.99 -78.79
CA ASP A 320 -1.44 52.64 -79.06
C ASP A 320 -0.94 51.96 -77.78
N GLN A 321 -0.26 52.73 -76.91
CA GLN A 321 0.19 52.24 -75.60
C GLN A 321 -0.97 51.92 -74.65
N GLU A 322 -2.03 52.73 -74.63
CA GLU A 322 -3.25 52.49 -73.85
C GLU A 322 -3.89 51.15 -74.27
N ILE A 323 -3.97 50.87 -75.57
CA ILE A 323 -4.49 49.60 -76.09
C ILE A 323 -3.62 48.43 -75.62
N SER A 324 -2.29 48.54 -75.74
CA SER A 324 -1.37 47.48 -75.28
C SER A 324 -1.51 47.21 -73.78
N LEU A 325 -1.52 48.25 -72.95
CA LEU A 325 -1.68 48.11 -71.49
C LEU A 325 -3.08 47.63 -71.10
N GLY A 326 -4.10 47.96 -71.88
CA GLY A 326 -5.44 47.43 -71.72
C GLY A 326 -5.50 45.92 -71.91
N LEU A 327 -4.75 45.39 -72.88
CA LEU A 327 -4.59 43.95 -73.08
C LEU A 327 -3.82 43.31 -71.92
N ASP A 328 -2.71 43.92 -71.49
CA ASP A 328 -1.92 43.43 -70.34
C ASP A 328 -2.75 43.36 -69.06
N TYR A 329 -3.54 44.41 -68.79
CA TYR A 329 -4.49 44.43 -67.67
C TYR A 329 -5.56 43.34 -67.82
N GLY A 330 -6.13 43.17 -69.02
CA GLY A 330 -7.10 42.11 -69.29
C GLY A 330 -6.56 40.70 -69.07
N ILE A 331 -5.29 40.45 -69.41
CA ILE A 331 -4.59 39.19 -69.17
C ILE A 331 -4.33 38.97 -67.68
N ALA A 332 -3.95 40.03 -66.96
CA ALA A 332 -3.67 39.97 -65.53
C ALA A 332 -4.95 39.92 -64.66
N SER A 333 -6.11 40.28 -65.23
CA SER A 333 -7.38 40.40 -64.50
C SER A 333 -7.83 39.07 -63.89
N VAL A 334 -8.04 39.05 -62.58
CA VAL A 334 -8.55 37.90 -61.85
C VAL A 334 -10.09 37.95 -61.81
N SER A 335 -10.77 36.98 -62.42
CA SER A 335 -12.25 36.97 -62.58
C SER A 335 -13.04 36.97 -61.26
N ASP A 336 -12.47 36.47 -60.16
CA ASP A 336 -13.08 36.54 -58.83
C ASP A 336 -11.99 36.47 -57.73
N PRO A 337 -11.61 37.60 -57.11
CA PRO A 337 -10.64 37.62 -56.03
C PRO A 337 -11.23 37.12 -54.70
N SER A 338 -12.53 36.83 -54.65
CA SER A 338 -13.21 36.47 -53.41
C SER A 338 -12.69 35.13 -52.87
N LEU A 339 -12.39 35.13 -51.57
CA LEU A 339 -12.03 33.92 -50.83
C LEU A 339 -13.26 33.09 -50.45
N SER A 340 -14.48 33.63 -50.64
CA SER A 340 -15.74 32.99 -50.27
C SER A 340 -16.05 31.71 -51.03
N ARG A 341 -15.38 31.46 -52.17
CA ARG A 341 -15.54 30.24 -52.98
C ARG A 341 -14.46 29.18 -52.70
N LEU A 342 -13.56 29.42 -51.74
CA LEU A 342 -12.58 28.41 -51.35
C LEU A 342 -13.27 27.34 -50.49
N GLU A 343 -13.21 26.10 -50.94
CA GLU A 343 -13.60 24.95 -50.14
C GLU A 343 -12.59 24.79 -49.01
N LEU A 344 -13.00 25.24 -47.81
CA LEU A 344 -12.20 25.04 -46.61
C LEU A 344 -12.43 23.61 -46.09
N PRO A 345 -11.37 22.92 -45.64
CA PRO A 345 -11.53 21.63 -44.99
C PRO A 345 -12.53 21.74 -43.82
N GLU A 346 -13.58 20.93 -43.87
CA GLU A 346 -14.61 20.91 -42.85
C GLU A 346 -14.06 20.19 -41.62
N VAL A 347 -13.79 20.96 -40.55
CA VAL A 347 -13.40 20.39 -39.26
C VAL A 347 -14.69 20.03 -38.53
N SER A 348 -15.10 18.77 -38.59
CA SER A 348 -16.21 18.29 -37.76
C SER A 348 -15.83 18.45 -36.28
N GLY A 349 -16.59 19.29 -35.57
CA GLY A 349 -16.34 19.64 -34.16
C GLY A 349 -16.64 18.51 -33.17
N ASP A 350 -17.04 17.33 -33.63
CA ASP A 350 -17.59 16.22 -32.82
C ASP A 350 -16.56 15.46 -31.98
N LEU A 351 -15.35 15.98 -31.78
CA LEU A 351 -14.31 15.36 -30.94
C LEU A 351 -14.01 16.15 -29.66
N VAL A 352 -14.95 16.98 -29.20
CA VAL A 352 -14.92 17.56 -27.86
C VAL A 352 -15.82 16.73 -26.95
N ASP A 353 -15.37 15.54 -26.55
CA ASP A 353 -15.99 14.83 -25.44
C ASP A 353 -14.96 14.32 -24.43
N GLN A 354 -15.05 14.94 -23.26
CA GLN A 354 -14.93 14.39 -21.90
C GLN A 354 -13.64 13.64 -21.57
N GLU A 355 -12.65 14.41 -21.09
CA GLU A 355 -11.64 13.93 -20.15
C GLU A 355 -12.21 13.91 -18.72
#